data_AF-A0AAD5PN43-F1
#
_entry.id   AF-A0AAD5PN43-F1
#
_cell.length_a   1.000
_cell.length_b   1.000
_cell.length_c   1.000
_cell.angle_alpha   90.00
_cell.angle_beta   90.00
_cell.angle_gamma   90.00
#
_symmetry.space_group_name_H-M   'P 1'
#
loop_
_entity.id
_entity.type
_entity.pdbx_description
1 polymer ?
#
loop_
_entity_poly.entity_id
_entity_poly.type
_entity_poly.pdbx_seq_one_letter_code
_entity_poly.pdbx_strand_id
1 'polypeptide(L)'
;MMMLLLRPNGSQANGQKRRVPVVRERERRYGKVVEERVLSVTRDILISGPHASGKSRWLDKLHKQSVEVWGTKKELLYLRSIEPLQRWYEDPRVVAHATARGLNWQKLKSYERADELIRWVTDQKVLVMMDDAHKLTGRKLDVATRVAGAARQVIVSAFDEQQIPISLRLLLVQRRPQRVLLESKAAYDATSVTLWLTILIAMMAGWWQLAAVMGGMKVLAGGRRAAKQM
;
A
#
# COMPACT_ATOMS: atom_id res chain seq x y z
N MET A 1 -6.66 -3.43 16.46
CA MET A 1 -5.40 -3.23 15.68
C MET A 1 -5.37 -4.26 14.57
N MET A 2 -5.36 -3.80 13.33
CA MET A 2 -5.28 -4.68 12.17
C MET A 2 -3.83 -4.96 11.78
N MET A 3 -3.55 -6.19 11.37
CA MET A 3 -2.25 -6.65 10.90
C MET A 3 -2.37 -7.49 9.63
N LEU A 4 -1.44 -7.29 8.71
CA LEU A 4 -1.34 -8.05 7.47
C LEU A 4 -0.31 -9.16 7.60
N LEU A 5 -0.69 -10.37 7.21
CA LEU A 5 0.14 -11.57 7.35
C LEU A 5 0.06 -12.44 6.09
N LEU A 6 1.00 -13.39 6.00
CA LEU A 6 1.00 -14.46 5.01
C LEU A 6 0.99 -15.79 5.76
N ARG A 7 -0.12 -16.51 5.68
CA ARG A 7 -0.35 -17.77 6.39
C ARG A 7 -0.07 -18.95 5.46
N PRO A 8 0.67 -19.98 5.90
CA PRO A 8 0.72 -21.26 5.18
C PRO A 8 -0.68 -21.85 5.02
N ASN A 9 -0.99 -22.39 3.84
CA ASN A 9 -2.30 -22.93 3.50
C ASN A 9 -2.15 -24.20 2.64
N GLY A 10 -1.50 -25.21 3.20
CA GLY A 10 -1.21 -26.48 2.55
C GLY A 10 -0.11 -26.38 1.49
N SER A 11 -0.18 -27.29 0.50
CA SER A 11 0.77 -27.39 -0.60
C SER A 11 0.09 -27.07 -1.93
N GLN A 12 0.84 -26.48 -2.85
CA GLN A 12 0.46 -26.31 -4.25
C GLN A 12 0.57 -27.66 -4.99
N ALA A 13 -0.07 -27.76 -6.16
CA ALA A 13 -0.04 -28.98 -6.99
C ALA A 13 1.37 -29.40 -7.44
N ASN A 14 2.33 -28.47 -7.41
CA ASN A 14 3.75 -28.68 -7.71
C ASN A 14 4.58 -29.07 -6.46
N GLY A 15 3.94 -29.35 -5.32
CA GLY A 15 4.60 -29.70 -4.06
C GLY A 15 5.15 -28.51 -3.25
N GLN A 16 5.12 -27.28 -3.78
CA GLN A 16 5.57 -26.09 -3.04
C GLN A 16 4.60 -25.68 -1.93
N LYS A 17 5.10 -25.01 -0.90
CA LYS A 17 4.24 -24.47 0.17
C LYS A 17 3.33 -23.38 -0.39
N ARG A 18 2.03 -23.50 -0.14
CA ARG A 18 1.05 -22.49 -0.53
C ARG A 18 0.90 -21.49 0.61
N ARG A 19 0.85 -20.19 0.29
CA ARG A 19 0.53 -19.13 1.26
C ARG A 19 -0.69 -18.33 0.82
N VAL A 20 -1.42 -17.83 1.81
CA VAL A 20 -2.55 -16.91 1.60
C VAL A 20 -2.35 -15.62 2.39
N PRO A 21 -2.69 -14.47 1.79
CA PRO A 21 -2.73 -13.20 2.49
C PRO A 21 -3.91 -13.16 3.46
N VAL A 22 -3.65 -12.68 4.68
CA VAL A 22 -4.64 -12.65 5.77
C VAL A 22 -4.57 -11.30 6.47
N VAL A 23 -5.74 -10.73 6.76
CA VAL A 23 -5.92 -9.60 7.67
C VAL A 23 -6.35 -10.15 9.03
N ARG A 24 -5.62 -9.81 10.09
CA ARG A 24 -6.00 -10.15 11.46
C ARG A 24 -6.30 -8.89 12.24
N GLU A 25 -7.43 -8.88 12.90
CA GLU A 25 -7.74 -7.88 13.92
C GLU A 25 -7.42 -8.43 15.30
N ARG A 26 -6.77 -7.62 16.13
CA ARG A 26 -6.48 -7.90 17.54
C ARG A 26 -7.01 -6.79 18.43
N GLU A 27 -7.42 -7.13 19.64
CA GLU A 27 -7.89 -6.15 20.64
C GLU A 27 -6.81 -5.11 20.95
N ARG A 28 -5.58 -5.59 21.21
CA ARG A 28 -4.40 -4.79 21.54
C ARG A 28 -3.12 -5.40 20.96
N ARG A 29 -2.01 -4.67 21.05
CA ARG A 29 -0.69 -5.18 20.66
C ARG A 29 -0.39 -6.47 21.46
N TYR A 30 -0.08 -7.56 20.76
CA TYR A 30 0.09 -8.91 21.33
C TYR A 30 -1.16 -9.52 22.01
N GLY A 31 -2.34 -8.91 21.88
CA GLY A 31 -3.60 -9.44 22.41
C GLY A 31 -4.17 -10.60 21.58
N LYS A 32 -5.34 -11.10 22.02
CA LYS A 32 -6.08 -12.14 21.30
C LYS A 32 -6.52 -11.65 19.92
N VAL A 33 -6.65 -12.61 18.98
CA VAL A 33 -7.19 -12.35 17.64
C VAL A 33 -8.71 -12.30 17.76
N VAL A 34 -9.29 -11.16 17.38
CA VAL A 34 -10.74 -10.93 17.38
C VAL A 34 -11.35 -11.46 16.09
N GLU A 35 -10.72 -11.12 14.97
CA GLU A 35 -11.20 -11.50 13.64
C GLU A 35 -10.02 -11.86 12.74
N GLU A 36 -10.20 -12.89 11.91
CA GLU A 36 -9.27 -13.27 10.87
C GLU A 36 -9.99 -13.36 9.52
N ARG A 37 -9.58 -12.52 8.57
CA ARG A 37 -10.12 -12.50 7.21
C ARG A 37 -9.05 -12.88 6.20
N VAL A 38 -9.28 -13.96 5.45
CA VAL A 38 -8.42 -14.35 4.33
C VAL A 38 -8.72 -13.44 3.13
N LEU A 39 -7.69 -12.85 2.53
CA LEU A 39 -7.82 -12.08 1.31
C LEU A 39 -7.76 -13.02 0.10
N SER A 40 -8.69 -12.84 -0.84
CA SER A 40 -8.64 -13.61 -2.09
C SER A 40 -7.40 -13.24 -2.90
N VAL A 41 -6.66 -14.25 -3.35
CA VAL A 41 -5.48 -14.09 -4.21
C VAL A 41 -5.85 -13.87 -5.68
N THR A 42 -7.12 -13.95 -6.05
CA THR A 42 -7.60 -13.78 -7.44
C THR A 42 -8.22 -12.42 -7.71
N ARG A 43 -8.50 -11.63 -6.67
CA ARG A 43 -9.11 -10.30 -6.78
C ARG A 43 -8.12 -9.20 -6.49
N ASP A 44 -8.30 -8.04 -7.11
CA ASP A 44 -7.51 -6.84 -6.82
C ASP A 44 -7.58 -6.49 -5.33
N ILE A 45 -6.54 -5.84 -4.80
CA ILE A 45 -6.40 -5.51 -3.37
C ILE A 45 -6.00 -4.05 -3.25
N LEU A 46 -6.70 -3.29 -2.41
CA LEU A 46 -6.35 -1.93 -2.04
C LEU A 46 -6.13 -1.84 -0.53
N ILE A 47 -4.95 -1.42 -0.12
CA ILE A 47 -4.54 -1.32 1.27
C ILE A 47 -4.31 0.15 1.61
N SER A 48 -5.18 0.72 2.43
CA SER A 48 -5.05 2.06 2.98
C SER A 48 -4.62 2.01 4.43
N GLY A 49 -4.08 3.10 4.95
CA GLY A 49 -3.72 3.25 6.35
C GLY A 49 -2.52 4.18 6.53
N PRO A 50 -2.30 4.69 7.74
CA PRO A 50 -1.31 5.72 7.98
C PRO A 50 0.13 5.24 7.80
N HIS A 51 1.09 6.15 7.82
CA HIS A 51 2.51 5.80 7.78
C HIS A 51 2.88 4.83 8.92
N ALA A 52 3.90 3.99 8.67
CA ALA A 52 4.36 2.97 9.61
C ALA A 52 3.32 1.88 10.01
N SER A 53 2.18 1.76 9.33
CA SER A 53 1.22 0.65 9.56
C SER A 53 1.66 -0.71 9.00
N GLY A 54 2.85 -0.79 8.38
CA GLY A 54 3.42 -2.04 7.87
C GLY A 54 3.05 -2.42 6.43
N LYS A 55 2.37 -1.54 5.68
CA LYS A 55 1.98 -1.77 4.26
C LYS A 55 3.16 -2.17 3.37
N SER A 56 4.20 -1.33 3.30
CA SER A 56 5.38 -1.59 2.47
C SER A 56 6.11 -2.86 2.90
N ARG A 57 6.26 -3.10 4.21
CA ARG A 57 6.86 -4.34 4.73
C ARG A 57 6.06 -5.58 4.33
N TRP A 58 4.74 -5.48 4.34
CA TRP A 58 3.87 -6.57 3.91
C TRP A 58 3.91 -6.78 2.40
N LEU A 59 3.89 -5.72 1.59
CA LEU A 59 4.07 -5.79 0.14
C LEU A 59 5.43 -6.41 -0.22
N ASP A 60 6.51 -6.01 0.46
CA ASP A 60 7.84 -6.60 0.24
C ASP A 60 7.86 -8.10 0.55
N LYS A 61 7.20 -8.50 1.64
CA LYS A 61 7.07 -9.92 2.00
C LYS A 61 6.24 -10.67 0.96
N LEU A 62 5.15 -10.08 0.48
CA LEU A 62 4.27 -10.62 -0.54
C LEU A 62 4.99 -10.77 -1.89
N HIS A 63 5.81 -9.80 -2.27
CA HIS A 63 6.65 -9.86 -3.46
C HIS A 63 7.67 -10.99 -3.38
N LYS A 64 8.39 -11.09 -2.24
CA LYS A 64 9.38 -12.17 -1.99
C LYS A 64 8.74 -13.57 -2.00
N GLN A 65 7.51 -13.70 -1.51
CA GLN A 65 6.78 -14.96 -1.42
C GLN A 65 5.73 -15.13 -2.53
N SER A 66 5.88 -14.38 -3.63
CA SER A 66 4.90 -14.33 -4.72
C SER A 66 4.65 -15.70 -5.35
N VAL A 67 5.70 -16.50 -5.54
CA VAL A 67 5.60 -17.87 -6.07
C VAL A 67 4.76 -18.77 -5.14
N GLU A 68 4.90 -18.63 -3.82
CA GLU A 68 4.10 -19.39 -2.84
C GLU A 68 2.61 -19.00 -2.85
N VAL A 69 2.30 -17.77 -3.28
CA VAL A 69 0.93 -17.22 -3.30
C VAL A 69 0.23 -17.47 -4.65
N TRP A 70 0.92 -17.21 -5.76
CA TRP A 70 0.34 -17.24 -7.12
C TRP A 70 0.90 -18.34 -8.03
N GLY A 71 1.94 -19.05 -7.59
CA GLY A 71 2.64 -20.06 -8.38
C GLY A 71 3.72 -19.47 -9.29
N THR A 72 4.49 -20.33 -9.94
CA THR A 72 5.61 -19.94 -10.83
C THR A 72 5.16 -19.40 -12.18
N LYS A 73 3.93 -19.66 -12.60
CA LYS A 73 3.42 -19.28 -13.94
C LYS A 73 3.06 -17.81 -14.06
N LYS A 74 2.91 -17.09 -12.94
CA LYS A 74 2.43 -15.71 -12.97
C LYS A 74 3.58 -14.75 -12.70
N GLU A 75 3.79 -13.86 -13.66
CA GLU A 75 4.75 -12.77 -13.51
C GLU A 75 4.20 -11.68 -12.59
N LEU A 76 5.08 -11.14 -11.76
CA LEU A 76 4.78 -10.07 -10.82
C LEU A 76 5.72 -8.89 -11.08
N LEU A 77 5.14 -7.71 -11.22
CA LEU A 77 5.86 -6.44 -11.34
C LEU A 77 5.61 -5.60 -10.09
N TYR A 78 6.66 -5.20 -9.40
CA TYR A 78 6.57 -4.39 -8.18
C TYR A 78 7.07 -2.97 -8.41
N LEU A 79 6.14 -2.03 -8.36
CA LEU A 79 6.35 -0.61 -8.65
C LEU A 79 6.33 0.20 -7.36
N ARG A 80 7.48 0.73 -6.97
CA ARG A 80 7.55 1.65 -5.83
C ARG A 80 7.40 3.08 -6.30
N SER A 81 6.47 3.82 -5.71
CA SER A 81 6.21 5.22 -6.06
C SER A 81 7.36 6.16 -5.70
N ILE A 82 8.33 5.72 -4.89
CA ILE A 82 9.53 6.48 -4.52
C ILE A 82 10.68 6.29 -5.54
N GLU A 83 10.72 5.16 -6.25
CA GLU A 83 11.82 4.86 -7.19
C GLU A 83 11.69 5.67 -8.49
N PRO A 84 12.79 6.01 -9.21
CA PRO A 84 12.67 6.69 -10.49
C PRO A 84 11.88 5.83 -11.49
N LEU A 85 11.11 6.47 -12.38
CA LEU A 85 10.33 5.78 -13.43
C LEU A 85 11.21 4.84 -14.28
N GLN A 86 12.47 5.21 -14.48
CA GLN A 86 13.45 4.41 -15.20
C GLN A 86 13.61 2.99 -14.63
N ARG A 87 13.57 2.86 -13.30
CA ARG A 87 13.69 1.56 -12.64
C ARG A 87 12.56 0.59 -13.02
N TRP A 88 11.40 1.12 -13.40
CA TRP A 88 10.22 0.32 -13.72
C TRP A 88 10.32 -0.35 -15.09
N TYR A 89 10.84 0.35 -16.10
CA TYR A 89 10.97 -0.20 -17.44
C TYR A 89 12.32 -0.87 -17.69
N GLU A 90 13.33 -0.66 -16.84
CA GLU A 90 14.61 -1.38 -16.89
C GLU A 90 14.57 -2.79 -16.26
N ASP A 91 13.37 -3.29 -15.93
CA ASP A 91 13.22 -4.68 -15.53
C ASP A 91 13.73 -5.62 -16.65
N PRO A 92 14.64 -6.57 -16.36
CA PRO A 92 15.20 -7.47 -17.37
C PRO A 92 14.15 -8.22 -18.20
N ARG A 93 12.98 -8.49 -17.62
CA ARG A 93 11.88 -9.20 -18.29
C ARG A 93 11.23 -8.32 -19.37
N VAL A 94 11.14 -7.02 -19.12
CA VAL A 94 10.64 -6.03 -20.08
C VAL A 94 11.64 -5.87 -21.21
N VAL A 95 12.93 -5.74 -20.88
CA VAL A 95 14.02 -5.64 -21.86
C VAL A 95 14.08 -6.87 -22.75
N ALA A 96 13.98 -8.08 -22.15
CA ALA A 96 13.96 -9.33 -22.89
C ALA A 96 12.75 -9.43 -23.82
N HIS A 97 11.57 -9.00 -23.38
CA HIS A 97 10.36 -8.95 -24.19
C HIS A 97 10.51 -8.02 -25.41
N ALA A 98 11.04 -6.82 -25.21
CA ALA A 98 11.28 -5.87 -26.30
C ALA A 98 12.36 -6.38 -27.28
N THR A 99 13.43 -6.98 -26.76
CA THR A 99 14.53 -7.53 -27.57
C THR A 99 14.07 -8.73 -28.39
N ALA A 100 13.23 -9.61 -27.84
CA ALA A 100 12.63 -10.73 -28.56
C ALA A 100 11.77 -10.29 -29.75
N ARG A 101 11.27 -9.05 -29.73
CA ARG A 101 10.53 -8.42 -30.83
C ARG A 101 11.43 -7.70 -31.84
N GLY A 102 12.75 -7.77 -31.67
CA GLY A 102 13.73 -7.12 -32.55
C GLY A 102 13.99 -5.64 -32.23
N LEU A 103 13.51 -5.10 -31.11
CA LEU A 103 13.79 -3.73 -30.71
C LEU A 103 15.18 -3.62 -30.07
N ASN A 104 15.96 -2.61 -30.48
CA ASN A 104 17.22 -2.28 -29.81
C ASN A 104 16.94 -1.37 -28.61
N TRP A 105 16.89 -1.97 -27.41
CA TRP A 105 16.55 -1.28 -26.16
C TRP A 105 17.39 -0.03 -25.89
N GLN A 106 18.69 -0.06 -26.22
CA GLN A 106 19.59 1.06 -25.97
C GLN A 106 19.26 2.28 -26.82
N LYS A 107 18.71 2.08 -28.03
CA LYS A 107 18.32 3.15 -28.95
C LYS A 107 16.94 3.74 -28.65
N LEU A 108 16.11 3.04 -27.87
CA LEU A 108 14.76 3.49 -27.53
C LEU A 108 14.80 4.72 -26.63
N LYS A 109 13.91 5.68 -26.91
CA LYS A 109 13.67 6.84 -26.05
C LYS A 109 12.91 6.42 -24.78
N SER A 110 13.01 7.21 -23.72
CA SER A 110 12.40 6.87 -22.42
C SER A 110 10.89 6.66 -22.47
N TYR A 111 10.16 7.38 -23.33
CA TYR A 111 8.72 7.18 -23.48
C TYR A 111 8.40 5.85 -24.19
N GLU A 112 9.21 5.45 -25.18
CA GLU A 112 9.05 4.17 -25.91
C GLU A 112 9.32 2.99 -24.99
N ARG A 113 10.32 3.10 -24.11
CA ARG A 113 10.59 2.10 -23.06
C ARG A 113 9.41 1.95 -22.08
N ALA A 114 8.76 3.06 -21.72
CA ALA A 114 7.56 3.03 -20.88
C ALA A 114 6.35 2.41 -21.62
N ASP A 115 6.22 2.64 -22.92
CA ASP A 115 5.19 1.99 -23.74
C ASP A 115 5.44 0.48 -23.89
N GLU A 116 6.71 0.05 -24.02
CA GLU A 116 7.07 -1.37 -24.02
C GLU A 116 6.78 -2.05 -22.67
N LEU A 117 6.98 -1.36 -21.54
CA LEU A 117 6.54 -1.85 -20.24
C LEU A 117 5.03 -2.13 -20.22
N ILE A 118 4.22 -1.19 -20.74
CA ILE A 118 2.76 -1.34 -20.79
C ILE A 118 2.37 -2.50 -21.71
N ARG A 119 3.04 -2.65 -22.86
CA ARG A 119 2.83 -3.77 -23.79
C ARG A 119 3.14 -5.12 -23.14
N TRP A 120 4.31 -5.25 -22.52
CA TRP A 120 4.69 -6.47 -21.80
C TRP A 120 3.66 -6.86 -20.73
N VAL A 121 3.18 -5.89 -19.94
CA VAL A 121 2.13 -6.13 -18.94
C VAL A 121 0.82 -6.61 -19.58
N THR A 122 0.47 -6.07 -20.74
CA THR A 122 -0.73 -6.43 -21.50
C THR A 122 -0.65 -7.86 -22.04
N ASP A 123 0.49 -8.22 -22.62
CA ASP A 123 0.73 -9.49 -23.32
C ASP A 123 0.87 -10.65 -22.32
N GLN A 124 1.67 -10.45 -21.27
CA GLN A 124 1.96 -11.50 -20.28
C GLN A 124 0.92 -11.57 -19.14
N LYS A 125 -0.06 -10.65 -19.12
CA LYS A 125 -1.10 -10.58 -18.07
C LYS A 125 -0.49 -10.57 -16.67
N VAL A 126 0.47 -9.67 -16.49
CA VAL A 126 1.31 -9.53 -15.29
C VAL A 126 0.45 -9.05 -14.10
N LEU A 127 0.77 -9.51 -12.89
CA LEU A 127 0.26 -8.93 -11.66
C LEU A 127 1.08 -7.69 -11.30
N VAL A 128 0.42 -6.59 -10.95
CA VAL A 128 1.11 -5.35 -10.62
C VAL A 128 0.88 -5.00 -9.16
N MET A 129 1.98 -4.83 -8.44
CA MET A 129 2.00 -4.28 -7.08
C MET A 129 2.47 -2.83 -7.13
N MET A 130 1.76 -1.92 -6.46
CA MET A 130 2.14 -0.51 -6.34
C MET A 130 2.24 -0.11 -4.88
N ASP A 131 3.43 0.33 -4.46
CA ASP A 131 3.62 0.87 -3.11
C ASP A 131 3.51 2.39 -3.10
N ASP A 132 2.88 2.94 -2.06
CA ASP A 132 2.69 4.38 -1.83
C ASP A 132 2.04 5.13 -3.02
N ALA A 133 0.91 4.64 -3.54
CA ALA A 133 0.26 5.22 -4.72
C ALA A 133 -0.17 6.69 -4.58
N HIS A 134 -0.36 7.17 -3.35
CA HIS A 134 -0.59 8.60 -3.04
C HIS A 134 0.60 9.51 -3.41
N LYS A 135 1.79 8.96 -3.64
CA LYS A 135 2.99 9.69 -4.09
C LYS A 135 3.14 9.76 -5.62
N LEU A 136 2.25 9.10 -6.38
CA LEU A 136 2.31 9.11 -7.84
C LEU A 136 1.85 10.45 -8.40
N THR A 137 2.69 11.08 -9.23
CA THR A 137 2.38 12.34 -9.89
C THR A 137 2.94 12.38 -11.32
N GLY A 138 2.44 13.32 -12.13
CA GLY A 138 2.96 13.60 -13.48
C GLY A 138 3.02 12.38 -14.39
N ARG A 139 4.12 12.25 -15.16
CA ARG A 139 4.34 11.13 -16.11
C ARG A 139 4.34 9.76 -15.43
N LYS A 140 4.79 9.68 -14.18
CA LYS A 140 4.82 8.43 -13.43
C LYS A 140 3.41 7.94 -13.10
N LEU A 141 2.51 8.84 -12.75
CA LEU A 141 1.08 8.54 -12.55
C LEU A 141 0.43 8.05 -13.84
N ASP A 142 0.70 8.72 -14.97
CA ASP A 142 0.17 8.32 -16.27
C ASP A 142 0.58 6.88 -16.64
N VAL A 143 1.89 6.58 -16.57
CA VAL A 143 2.40 5.22 -16.81
C VAL A 143 1.81 4.22 -15.81
N ALA A 144 1.77 4.54 -14.51
CA ALA A 144 1.17 3.66 -13.51
C ALA A 144 -0.30 3.38 -13.80
N THR A 145 -1.07 4.38 -14.21
CA THR A 145 -2.50 4.21 -14.54
C THR A 145 -2.69 3.28 -15.74
N ARG A 146 -1.89 3.45 -16.80
CA ARG A 146 -1.92 2.58 -17.98
C ARG A 146 -1.47 1.15 -17.66
N VAL A 147 -0.42 0.99 -16.85
CA VAL A 147 0.05 -0.32 -16.37
C VAL A 147 -1.01 -1.00 -15.51
N ALA A 148 -1.63 -0.30 -14.56
CA ALA A 148 -2.74 -0.82 -13.78
C ALA A 148 -3.94 -1.19 -14.65
N GLY A 149 -4.20 -0.44 -15.72
CA GLY A 149 -5.26 -0.74 -16.69
C GLY A 149 -5.03 -2.07 -17.41
N ALA A 150 -3.80 -2.27 -17.90
CA ALA A 150 -3.38 -3.46 -18.65
C ALA A 150 -3.19 -4.73 -17.79
N ALA A 151 -2.89 -4.56 -16.50
CA ALA A 151 -2.56 -5.66 -15.60
C ALA A 151 -3.72 -6.65 -15.40
N ARG A 152 -3.38 -7.92 -15.15
CA ARG A 152 -4.38 -8.94 -14.80
C ARG A 152 -4.98 -8.69 -13.42
N GLN A 153 -4.13 -8.35 -12.47
CA GLN A 153 -4.49 -8.10 -11.08
C GLN A 153 -3.63 -6.95 -10.54
N VAL A 154 -4.23 -6.13 -9.68
CA VAL A 154 -3.60 -4.94 -9.12
C VAL A 154 -3.66 -4.98 -7.59
N ILE A 155 -2.51 -4.78 -6.95
CA ILE A 155 -2.37 -4.69 -5.49
C ILE A 155 -1.75 -3.33 -5.18
N VAL A 156 -2.49 -2.45 -4.52
CA VAL A 156 -2.08 -1.07 -4.27
C VAL A 156 -2.02 -0.80 -2.78
N SER A 157 -0.97 -0.14 -2.32
CA SER A 157 -0.96 0.54 -1.03
C SER A 157 -1.08 2.05 -1.18
N ALA A 158 -1.76 2.69 -0.23
CA ALA A 158 -1.83 4.14 -0.11
C ALA A 158 -1.92 4.56 1.36
N PHE A 159 -1.67 5.83 1.65
CA PHE A 159 -1.95 6.39 2.97
C PHE A 159 -3.46 6.40 3.25
N ASP A 160 -4.22 6.93 2.29
CA ASP A 160 -5.68 6.95 2.28
C ASP A 160 -6.14 6.71 0.83
N GLU A 161 -7.28 6.05 0.64
CA GLU A 161 -7.93 5.93 -0.67
C GLU A 161 -8.28 7.32 -1.25
N GLN A 162 -8.58 8.30 -0.38
CA GLN A 162 -8.86 9.67 -0.82
C GLN A 162 -7.64 10.41 -1.37
N GLN A 163 -6.42 10.03 -0.97
CA GLN A 163 -5.17 10.65 -1.42
C GLN A 163 -4.60 10.00 -2.68
N ILE A 164 -5.22 8.92 -3.19
CA ILE A 164 -4.85 8.35 -4.48
C ILE A 164 -5.27 9.34 -5.58
N PRO A 165 -4.38 9.64 -6.55
CA PRO A 165 -4.72 10.52 -7.66
C PRO A 165 -5.98 10.07 -8.40
N ILE A 166 -6.80 11.03 -8.84
CA ILE A 166 -8.17 10.77 -9.32
C ILE A 166 -8.22 9.75 -10.46
N SER A 167 -7.29 9.82 -11.42
CA SER A 167 -7.24 8.91 -12.57
C SER A 167 -7.06 7.46 -12.14
N LEU A 168 -6.07 7.20 -11.27
CA LEU A 168 -5.81 5.87 -10.73
C LEU A 168 -6.96 5.43 -9.80
N ARG A 169 -7.52 6.35 -9.02
CA ARG A 169 -8.64 6.04 -8.11
C ARG A 169 -9.88 5.60 -8.89
N LEU A 170 -10.25 6.29 -9.96
CA LEU A 170 -11.39 5.92 -10.81
C LEU A 170 -11.21 4.52 -11.42
N LEU A 171 -9.99 4.22 -11.90
CA LEU A 171 -9.65 2.89 -12.40
C LEU A 171 -9.78 1.81 -11.32
N LEU A 172 -9.30 2.08 -10.09
CA LEU A 172 -9.45 1.16 -8.97
C LEU A 172 -10.92 0.97 -8.58
N VAL A 173 -11.73 2.02 -8.61
CA VAL A 173 -13.18 1.90 -8.36
C VAL A 173 -13.84 0.95 -9.36
N GLN A 174 -13.52 1.07 -10.65
CA GLN A 174 -14.03 0.18 -11.70
C GLN A 174 -13.60 -1.28 -11.47
N ARG A 175 -12.37 -1.49 -11.00
CA ARG A 175 -11.81 -2.82 -10.68
C ARG A 175 -12.39 -3.49 -9.43
N ARG A 176 -13.10 -2.75 -8.58
CA ARG A 176 -13.73 -3.24 -7.32
C ARG A 176 -12.78 -4.09 -6.43
N PRO A 177 -11.62 -3.55 -6.03
CA PRO A 177 -10.64 -4.26 -5.22
C PRO A 177 -11.19 -4.60 -3.84
N GLN A 178 -10.61 -5.63 -3.23
CA GLN A 178 -10.75 -5.92 -1.81
C GLN A 178 -10.07 -4.81 -1.00
N ARG A 179 -10.86 -4.01 -0.29
CA ARG A 179 -10.35 -2.91 0.53
C ARG A 179 -9.94 -3.39 1.92
N VAL A 180 -8.78 -2.93 2.35
CA VAL A 180 -8.25 -3.16 3.70
C VAL A 180 -7.78 -1.82 4.25
N LEU A 181 -8.47 -1.32 5.27
CA LEU A 181 -8.08 -0.11 6.00
C LEU A 181 -7.31 -0.51 7.25
N LEU A 182 -6.01 -0.19 7.29
CA LEU A 182 -5.20 -0.40 8.48
C LEU A 182 -5.33 0.80 9.41
N GLU A 183 -6.01 0.61 10.53
CA GLU A 183 -6.03 1.62 11.58
C GLU A 183 -4.73 1.58 12.40
N SER A 184 -4.03 2.70 12.51
CA SER A 184 -2.96 2.86 13.50
C SER A 184 -3.46 3.67 14.68
N LYS A 185 -3.62 3.02 15.84
CA LYS A 185 -3.84 3.69 17.12
C LYS A 185 -2.59 4.47 17.58
N ALA A 186 -1.40 4.14 17.06
CA ALA A 186 -0.13 4.64 17.57
C ALA A 186 0.12 6.14 17.32
N ALA A 187 -0.40 6.71 16.24
CA ALA A 187 -0.25 8.14 15.97
C ALA A 187 -1.08 9.00 16.94
N TYR A 188 -2.26 8.51 17.32
CA TYR A 188 -3.19 9.26 18.18
C TYR A 188 -2.73 9.35 19.63
N ASP A 189 -2.15 8.28 20.18
CA ASP A 189 -1.60 8.31 21.53
C ASP A 189 -0.39 9.24 21.64
N ALA A 190 0.51 9.22 20.65
CA ALA A 190 1.69 10.08 20.64
C ALA A 190 1.30 11.57 20.60
N THR A 191 0.37 11.99 19.72
CA THR A 191 -0.08 13.38 19.67
C THR A 191 -0.71 13.83 20.98
N SER A 192 -1.51 12.97 21.63
CA SER A 192 -2.07 13.30 22.94
C SER A 192 -0.98 13.45 24.01
N VAL A 193 0.00 12.55 24.05
CA VAL A 193 1.11 12.62 25.00
C VAL A 193 1.97 13.86 24.75
N THR A 194 2.38 14.13 23.49
CA THR A 194 3.16 15.33 23.13
C THR A 194 2.44 16.61 23.54
N LEU A 195 1.13 16.69 23.32
CA LEU A 195 0.34 17.88 23.64
C LEU A 195 0.19 18.07 25.16
N TRP A 196 0.17 17.00 25.96
CA TRP A 196 0.27 17.10 27.43
C TRP A 196 1.67 17.55 27.87
N LEU A 197 2.71 17.04 27.21
CA LEU A 197 4.10 17.38 27.50
C LEU A 197 4.39 18.86 27.21
N THR A 198 3.86 19.41 26.10
CA THR A 198 3.95 20.84 25.79
C THR A 198 3.18 21.71 26.78
N ILE A 199 2.00 21.25 27.25
CA ILE A 199 1.26 21.94 28.32
C ILE A 199 2.11 21.98 29.61
N LEU A 200 2.71 20.85 30.00
CA LEU A 200 3.59 20.77 31.16
C LEU A 200 4.82 21.69 31.04
N ILE A 201 5.47 21.72 29.88
CA ILE A 201 6.61 22.62 29.63
C ILE A 201 6.17 24.09 29.71
N ALA A 202 5.02 24.44 29.15
CA ALA A 202 4.47 25.80 29.23
C ALA A 202 4.15 26.21 30.68
N MET A 203 3.66 25.28 31.51
CA MET A 203 3.47 25.52 32.95
C MET A 203 4.80 25.73 33.67
N MET A 204 5.81 24.90 33.41
CA MET A 204 7.14 25.02 34.03
C MET A 204 7.87 26.32 33.63
N ALA A 205 7.65 26.80 32.40
CA ALA A 205 8.20 28.07 31.91
C ALA A 205 7.44 29.32 32.44
N GLY A 206 6.41 29.15 33.26
CA GLY A 206 5.60 30.24 33.80
C GLY A 206 4.59 30.84 32.81
N TRP A 207 4.33 30.19 31.67
CA TRP A 207 3.36 30.61 30.67
C TRP A 207 1.96 30.07 30.98
N TRP A 208 1.44 30.45 32.15
CA TRP A 208 0.18 29.95 32.70
C TRP A 208 -1.03 30.20 31.79
N GLN A 209 -1.05 31.33 31.07
CA GLN A 209 -2.13 31.67 30.13
C GLN A 209 -2.14 30.74 28.91
N LEU A 210 -0.97 30.44 28.33
CA LEU A 210 -0.85 29.51 27.19
C LEU A 210 -1.19 28.08 27.58
N ALA A 211 -0.77 27.64 28.78
CA ALA A 211 -1.10 26.32 29.30
C ALA A 211 -2.62 26.16 29.52
N ALA A 212 -3.28 27.18 30.09
CA ALA A 212 -4.73 27.17 30.31
C ALA A 212 -5.52 27.10 28.99
N VAL A 213 -5.12 27.88 27.98
CA VAL A 213 -5.75 27.87 26.65
C VAL A 213 -5.56 26.51 25.97
N MET A 214 -4.32 25.99 25.94
CA MET A 214 -4.02 24.69 25.31
C MET A 214 -4.72 23.52 26.03
N GLY A 215 -4.77 23.54 27.36
CA GLY A 215 -5.48 22.56 28.18
C GLY A 215 -7.00 22.61 27.94
N GLY A 216 -7.58 23.81 27.94
CA GLY A 216 -9.01 24.02 27.66
C GLY A 216 -9.40 23.52 26.28
N MET A 217 -8.64 23.88 25.24
CA MET A 217 -8.90 23.39 23.87
C MET A 217 -8.81 21.87 23.77
N LYS A 218 -7.86 21.23 24.47
CA LYS A 218 -7.71 19.78 24.45
C LYS A 218 -8.88 19.06 25.12
N VAL A 219 -9.33 19.55 26.27
CA VAL A 219 -10.49 19.00 26.98
C VAL A 219 -11.76 19.14 26.14
N LEU A 220 -11.96 20.29 25.50
CA LEU A 220 -13.08 20.53 24.58
C LEU A 220 -13.01 19.65 23.32
N ALA A 221 -11.81 19.44 22.75
CA ALA A 221 -11.60 18.56 21.62
C ALA A 221 -11.84 17.07 21.97
N GLY A 222 -11.56 16.68 23.21
CA GLY A 222 -11.88 15.35 23.75
C GLY A 222 -13.40 15.16 23.99
N GLY A 223 -14.08 16.18 24.51
CA GLY A 223 -15.50 16.14 24.86
C GLY A 223 -16.45 15.89 23.66
N ARG A 224 -16.14 16.43 22.47
CA ARG A 224 -16.94 16.19 21.25
C ARG A 224 -16.98 14.72 20.80
N ARG A 225 -16.06 13.87 21.27
CA ARG A 225 -16.02 12.44 20.88
C ARG A 225 -16.71 11.52 21.89
N ALA A 226 -16.84 11.92 23.15
CA ALA A 226 -17.65 11.18 24.13
C ALA A 226 -19.15 11.19 23.75
N ALA A 227 -19.63 12.30 23.17
CA ALA A 227 -21.02 12.43 22.72
C ALA A 227 -21.38 11.66 21.44
N LYS A 228 -20.40 11.02 20.76
CA LYS A 228 -20.65 10.17 19.57
C LYS A 228 -20.61 8.67 19.88
N GLN A 229 -20.44 8.30 21.15
CA GLN A 229 -20.48 6.91 21.62
C GLN A 229 -21.69 6.62 22.52
N MET A 230 -22.70 7.49 22.52
CA MET A 230 -24.06 7.21 23.00
C MET A 230 -25.00 7.00 21.82
#